data_AF-E3I3V9-F1
#
_entry.id   AF-E3I3V9-F1
#
_cell.length_a   1.000
_cell.length_b   1.000
_cell.length_c   1.000
_cell.angle_alpha   90.00
_cell.angle_beta   90.00
_cell.angle_gamma   90.00
#
_symmetry.space_group_name_H-M   'P 1'
#
loop_
_entity.id
_entity.type
_entity.pdbx_description
1 polymer ?
#
loop_
_entity_poly.entity_id
_entity_poly.type
_entity_poly.pdbx_seq_one_letter_code
_entity_poly.pdbx_strand_id
1 'polypeptide(L)'
;MASQTPKKGSTSNRGFASMDAEKQRAIASKGGQSVPNEKRSFSQNRSLAAEAGRKGGQNVSDENRSFSRNRDLAAQAGRKGGQASHGGKSRESRSQV
;
A
#
# COMPACT_ATOMS: atom_id res chain seq x y z
N MET A 1 -52.66 -3.13 6.69
CA MET A 1 -51.30 -3.57 6.29
C MET A 1 -50.33 -2.46 6.66
N ALA A 2 -49.59 -2.61 7.78
CA ALA A 2 -48.65 -1.60 8.25
C ALA A 2 -47.30 -1.77 7.52
N SER A 3 -46.89 -0.72 6.81
CA SER A 3 -45.65 -0.60 6.05
C SER A 3 -44.42 -0.55 6.95
N GLN A 4 -43.53 -1.55 6.84
CA GLN A 4 -42.20 -1.51 7.45
C GLN A 4 -41.23 -0.78 6.52
N THR A 5 -40.75 0.38 6.95
CA THR A 5 -39.65 1.12 6.31
C THR A 5 -38.31 0.42 6.58
N PRO A 6 -37.38 0.31 5.61
CA PRO A 6 -36.07 -0.28 5.85
C PRO A 6 -35.25 0.62 6.79
N LYS A 7 -34.90 0.10 7.97
CA LYS A 7 -33.96 0.73 8.91
C LYS A 7 -32.60 0.86 8.23
N LYS A 8 -32.29 2.06 7.72
CA LYS A 8 -30.97 2.49 7.29
C LYS A 8 -29.98 2.22 8.43
N GLY A 9 -29.11 1.22 8.25
CA GLY A 9 -28.18 0.78 9.28
C GLY A 9 -27.33 1.94 9.77
N SER A 10 -27.54 2.35 11.01
CA SER A 10 -26.70 3.33 11.70
C SER A 10 -25.34 2.69 11.90
N THR A 11 -24.36 2.99 11.04
CA THR A 11 -22.96 2.72 11.36
C THR A 11 -22.65 3.55 12.60
N SER A 12 -22.70 2.91 13.77
CA SER A 12 -22.15 3.51 14.99
C SER A 12 -20.72 3.96 14.68
N ASN A 13 -20.29 5.12 15.18
CA ASN A 13 -18.93 5.68 15.06
C ASN A 13 -17.86 4.78 15.75
N ARG A 14 -17.88 3.49 15.43
CA ARG A 14 -17.05 2.41 15.95
C ARG A 14 -16.26 1.85 14.78
N GLY A 15 -15.12 1.25 15.09
CA GLY A 15 -14.23 0.66 14.09
C GLY A 15 -13.18 1.63 13.54
N PHE A 16 -12.21 1.04 12.84
CA PHE A 16 -10.98 1.70 12.41
C PHE A 16 -11.22 2.88 11.44
N ALA A 17 -12.24 2.78 10.59
CA ALA A 17 -12.59 3.83 9.63
C ALA A 17 -13.30 5.03 10.26
N SER A 18 -13.86 4.87 11.46
CA SER A 18 -14.58 5.92 12.19
C SER A 18 -13.69 6.68 13.17
N MET A 19 -12.40 6.32 13.25
CA MET A 19 -11.41 6.99 14.11
C MET A 19 -10.85 8.25 13.45
N ASP A 20 -10.22 9.10 14.26
CA ASP A 20 -9.41 10.21 13.78
C ASP A 20 -8.30 9.75 12.83
N ALA A 21 -8.03 10.55 11.79
CA ALA A 21 -7.09 10.22 10.71
C ALA A 21 -5.65 10.06 11.20
N GLU A 22 -5.21 10.85 12.19
CA GLU A 22 -3.87 10.73 12.76
C GLU A 22 -3.75 9.43 13.56
N LYS A 23 -4.77 9.10 14.36
CA LYS A 23 -4.82 7.83 15.12
C LYS A 23 -4.86 6.63 14.18
N GLN A 24 -5.64 6.69 13.09
CA GLN A 24 -5.71 5.65 12.07
C GLN A 24 -4.33 5.42 11.44
N ARG A 25 -3.65 6.50 11.04
CA ARG A 25 -2.32 6.43 10.46
C ARG A 25 -1.30 5.87 11.44
N ALA A 26 -1.32 6.30 12.71
CA ALA A 26 -0.40 5.80 13.73
C ALA A 26 -0.55 4.27 13.93
N ILE A 27 -1.79 3.76 13.96
CA ILE A 27 -2.05 2.32 14.07
C ILE A 27 -1.61 1.57 12.81
N ALA A 28 -1.94 2.09 11.62
CA ALA A 28 -1.50 1.49 10.35
C ALA A 28 0.04 1.46 10.24
N SER A 29 0.72 2.54 10.65
CA SER A 29 2.18 2.62 10.70
C SER A 29 2.77 1.60 11.67
N LYS A 30 2.17 1.41 12.86
CA LYS A 30 2.61 0.38 13.81
C LYS A 30 2.58 -1.02 13.20
N GLY A 31 1.51 -1.37 12.47
CA GLY A 31 1.41 -2.68 11.80
C GLY A 31 2.56 -2.95 10.83
N GLY A 32 2.97 -1.94 10.05
CA GLY A 32 4.13 -2.06 9.15
C GLY A 32 5.48 -2.04 9.88
N GLN A 33 5.59 -1.33 11.00
CA GLN A 33 6.81 -1.24 11.82
C GLN A 33 7.02 -2.45 12.74
N SER A 34 5.99 -3.24 13.01
CA SER A 34 6.07 -4.43 13.89
C SER A 34 7.14 -5.43 13.47
N VAL A 35 7.49 -5.48 12.18
CA VAL A 35 8.56 -6.34 11.66
C VAL A 35 9.77 -5.47 11.33
N PRO A 36 10.92 -5.67 12.01
CA PRO A 36 12.19 -5.03 11.66
C PRO A 36 12.51 -5.25 10.18
N ASN A 37 13.14 -4.27 9.55
CA ASN A 37 13.36 -4.31 8.10
C ASN A 37 14.11 -5.58 7.66
N GLU A 38 15.04 -6.05 8.48
CA GLU A 38 15.88 -7.23 8.26
C GLU A 38 15.07 -8.54 8.29
N LYS A 39 13.92 -8.53 8.97
CA LYS A 39 13.03 -9.68 9.13
C LYS A 39 11.79 -9.60 8.24
N ARG A 40 11.63 -8.54 7.44
CA ARG A 40 10.53 -8.44 6.48
C ARG A 40 10.81 -9.39 5.30
N SER A 41 9.89 -10.32 5.04
CA SER A 41 10.05 -11.32 3.96
C SER A 41 10.34 -10.69 2.59
N PHE A 42 9.72 -9.54 2.31
CA PHE A 42 9.94 -8.80 1.06
C PHE A 42 11.27 -8.03 1.00
N SER A 43 11.88 -7.71 2.16
CA SER A 43 13.20 -7.08 2.22
C SER A 43 14.32 -8.12 2.09
N GLN A 44 14.09 -9.36 2.54
CA GLN A 44 15.07 -10.44 2.48
C GLN A 44 15.24 -11.02 1.07
N ASN A 45 14.15 -11.18 0.33
CA ASN A 45 14.17 -11.75 -1.01
C ASN A 45 13.50 -10.82 -2.01
N ARG A 46 14.34 -10.11 -2.79
CA ARG A 46 13.88 -9.19 -3.83
C ARG A 46 13.13 -9.91 -4.96
N SER A 47 13.47 -11.17 -5.25
CA SER A 47 12.74 -11.97 -6.23
C SER A 47 11.31 -12.25 -5.74
N LEU A 48 11.16 -12.73 -4.50
CA LEU A 48 9.85 -12.97 -3.88
C LEU A 48 8.98 -11.70 -3.86
N ALA A 49 9.56 -10.55 -3.53
CA ALA A 49 8.86 -9.28 -3.57
C ALA A 49 8.38 -8.90 -4.98
N ALA A 50 9.24 -9.09 -5.99
CA ALA A 50 8.89 -8.84 -7.38
C ALA A 50 7.79 -9.80 -7.87
N GLU A 51 7.86 -11.09 -7.53
CA GLU A 51 6.87 -12.09 -7.91
C GLU A 51 5.52 -11.84 -7.24
N ALA A 52 5.50 -11.52 -5.95
CA ALA A 52 4.29 -11.16 -5.23
C ALA A 52 3.64 -9.90 -5.82
N GLY A 53 4.45 -8.89 -6.16
CA GLY A 53 3.97 -7.68 -6.85
C GLY A 53 3.39 -7.99 -8.23
N ARG A 54 4.09 -8.81 -9.02
CA ARG A 54 3.63 -9.27 -10.35
C ARG A 54 2.29 -10.01 -10.24
N LYS A 55 2.20 -10.98 -9.33
CA LYS A 55 0.97 -11.76 -9.10
C LYS A 55 -0.19 -10.89 -8.64
N GLY A 56 0.06 -9.92 -7.75
CA GLY A 56 -0.96 -8.95 -7.32
C GLY A 56 -1.48 -8.08 -8.48
N GLY A 57 -0.59 -7.65 -9.39
CA GLY A 57 -0.96 -6.87 -10.57
C GLY A 57 -1.71 -7.67 -11.65
N GLN A 58 -1.54 -8.99 -11.67
CA GLN A 58 -2.22 -9.88 -12.62
C GLN A 58 -3.68 -10.17 -12.28
N ASN A 59 -4.14 -9.79 -11.08
CA ASN A 59 -5.52 -10.06 -10.61
C ASN A 59 -6.60 -9.26 -11.36
N VAL A 60 -6.19 -8.37 -12.26
CA VAL A 60 -7.07 -7.59 -13.15
C VAL A 60 -6.77 -8.02 -14.59
N SER A 61 -7.82 -8.21 -15.40
CA SER A 61 -7.66 -8.50 -16.83
C SER A 61 -6.90 -7.36 -17.54
N ASP A 62 -6.15 -7.69 -18.60
CA ASP A 62 -5.28 -6.73 -19.27
C ASP A 62 -6.02 -5.46 -19.74
N GLU A 63 -7.25 -5.59 -20.26
CA GLU A 63 -8.14 -4.46 -20.62
C GLU A 63 -8.53 -3.55 -19.45
N ASN A 64 -8.66 -4.11 -18.25
CA ASN A 64 -9.18 -3.41 -17.08
C ASN A 64 -8.08 -2.93 -16.13
N ARG A 65 -6.82 -3.26 -16.41
CA ARG A 65 -5.68 -2.78 -15.63
C ARG A 65 -5.58 -1.26 -15.77
N SER A 66 -5.56 -0.57 -14.63
CA SER A 66 -5.23 0.86 -14.56
C SER A 66 -3.89 1.16 -15.27
N PHE A 67 -2.97 0.20 -15.24
CA PHE A 67 -1.67 0.28 -15.89
C PHE A 67 -1.73 0.29 -17.43
N SER A 68 -2.73 -0.36 -18.02
CA SER A 68 -2.96 -0.41 -19.47
C SER A 68 -3.74 0.81 -19.95
N ARG A 69 -4.68 1.30 -19.13
CA ARG A 69 -5.54 2.45 -19.47
C ARG A 69 -4.82 3.79 -19.39
N ASN A 70 -3.87 3.94 -18.46
CA ASN A 70 -3.10 5.17 -18.31
C ASN A 70 -1.63 4.87 -17.99
N ARG A 71 -0.79 4.97 -19.02
CA ARG A 71 0.66 4.70 -18.93
C ARG A 71 1.38 5.65 -17.98
N ASP A 72 0.98 6.92 -17.93
CA ASP A 72 1.62 7.91 -17.06
C ASP A 72 1.34 7.62 -15.57
N LEU A 73 0.10 7.28 -15.24
CA LEU A 73 -0.28 6.86 -13.89
C LEU A 73 0.46 5.57 -13.48
N ALA A 74 0.58 4.61 -14.40
CA ALA A 74 1.33 3.38 -14.18
C ALA A 74 2.81 3.66 -13.87
N ALA A 75 3.44 4.51 -14.69
CA ALA A 75 4.83 4.91 -14.53
C ALA A 75 5.06 5.66 -13.20
N GLN A 76 4.15 6.56 -12.83
CA GLN A 76 4.20 7.27 -11.54
C GLN A 76 4.07 6.32 -10.35
N ALA A 77 3.12 5.38 -10.41
CA ALA A 77 2.94 4.37 -9.36
C ALA A 77 4.17 3.48 -9.23
N GLY A 78 4.73 3.01 -10.36
CA GLY A 78 5.95 2.22 -10.39
C GLY A 78 7.16 2.98 -9.82
N ARG A 79 7.33 4.24 -10.23
CA ARG A 79 8.40 5.13 -9.71
C ARG A 79 8.28 5.33 -8.20
N LYS A 80 7.08 5.62 -7.71
CA LYS A 80 6.82 5.81 -6.27
C LYS A 80 7.11 4.54 -5.47
N GLY A 81 6.70 3.37 -5.97
CA GLY A 81 7.02 2.08 -5.36
C GLY A 81 8.53 1.78 -5.34
N GLY A 82 9.23 2.12 -6.42
CA GLY A 82 10.68 2.02 -6.51
C GLY A 82 11.39 2.93 -5.52
N GLN A 83 10.98 4.20 -5.42
CA GLN A 83 11.56 5.18 -4.48
C GLN A 83 11.39 4.76 -3.02
N ALA A 84 10.22 4.25 -2.64
CA ALA A 84 9.98 3.72 -1.30
C ALA A 84 10.92 2.55 -0.94
N SER A 85 11.40 1.82 -1.95
CA SER A 85 12.32 0.68 -1.80
C SER A 85 13.81 1.08 -1.83
N HIS A 86 14.14 2.28 -2.33
CA HIS A 86 15.54 2.71 -2.56
C HIS A 86 16.04 3.80 -1.59
N GLY A 87 15.23 4.26 -0.64
CA GLY A 87 15.59 5.35 0.29
C GLY A 87 16.62 5.02 1.39
N GLY A 88 17.25 3.84 1.39
CA GLY A 88 18.14 3.41 2.47
C GLY A 88 19.65 3.48 2.21
N LYS A 89 20.12 3.63 0.97
CA LYS A 89 21.55 3.56 0.64
C LYS A 89 21.88 4.37 -0.60
N SER A 90 22.39 5.60 -0.44
CA SER A 90 23.33 6.29 -1.37
C SER A 90 23.25 7.82 -1.26
N ARG A 91 23.57 8.40 -0.09
CA ARG A 91 23.98 9.82 0.00
C ARG A 91 25.08 10.08 1.02
N GLU A 92 25.89 9.08 1.35
CA GLU A 92 27.06 9.26 2.21
C GLU A 92 28.19 8.38 1.69
N SER A 93 28.88 8.88 0.66
CA SER A 93 30.24 8.50 0.21
C SER A 93 30.50 9.12 -1.18
N ARG A 94 30.48 10.45 -1.27
CA ARG A 94 31.17 11.17 -2.35
C ARG A 94 31.40 12.64 -1.98
N SER A 95 32.17 12.83 -0.93
CA SER A 95 32.93 14.05 -0.64
C SER A 95 34.27 13.58 -0.09
N GLN A 96 35.37 14.18 -0.54
CA GLN A 96 36.77 13.70 -0.51
C GLN A 96 37.05 12.73 -1.67
N VAL A 97 37.86 13.08 -2.68
CA VAL A 97 39.09 13.89 -2.74
C VAL A 97 39.08 14.90 -3.90
#